data_AF-A0A1R1XZP8-F1
#
_entry.id   AF-A0A1R1XZP8-F1
#
_cell.length_a   1.000
_cell.length_b   1.000
_cell.length_c   1.000
_cell.angle_alpha   90.00
_cell.angle_beta   90.00
_cell.angle_gamma   90.00
#
_symmetry.space_group_name_H-M   'P 1'
#
loop_
_entity.id
_entity.type
_entity.pdbx_description
1 polymer ?
#
loop_
_entity_poly.entity_id
_entity_poly.type
_entity_poly.pdbx_seq_one_letter_code
_entity_poly.pdbx_strand_id
1 'polypeptide(L)'
;MLRFINKLAGLVLLIVQLKEVLSHGMLKYPYSRGNLKWFGTCGAGAGCKGPCDSSIAESKGSLPFRLSKMGPFKRGSSIQVQWNRLNHPGGFVRLAIVPYKSSDSWRAFDRNVVQFNCYESNCGPTVKNDPILGYLNGSGDMPCSKSLEIPTNLADGLYTLQWAWFGGGVYISQVDKSFGEYYGCSDFVVKGGPPPVSFRKPTVFKGGDVMYPNQQVCRYWGSNRLGDCNFAGRYPVVVPGNPYASTLEPCMSGGAKKGRPLF
;
A
#
# COMPACT_ATOMS: atom_id res chain seq x y z
N MET A 1 -3.70 48.49 12.57
CA MET A 1 -3.75 47.11 13.12
C MET A 1 -4.63 46.14 12.30
N LEU A 2 -4.86 46.37 11.00
CA LEU A 2 -5.77 45.52 10.19
C LEU A 2 -5.20 45.10 8.81
N ARG A 3 -3.88 45.10 8.63
CA ARG A 3 -3.23 44.69 7.36
C ARG A 3 -2.31 43.46 7.46
N PHE A 4 -2.14 42.90 8.66
CA PHE A 4 -1.26 41.74 8.88
C PHE A 4 -2.00 40.39 9.00
N ILE A 5 -3.34 40.38 9.06
CA ILE A 5 -4.13 39.15 9.26
C ILE A 5 -4.42 38.41 7.94
N ASN A 6 -4.40 39.11 6.79
CA ASN A 6 -4.74 38.50 5.49
C ASN A 6 -3.62 37.66 4.83
N LYS A 7 -2.37 37.74 5.29
CA LYS A 7 -1.26 36.92 4.72
C LYS A 7 -1.10 35.55 5.38
N LEU A 8 -1.56 35.38 6.62
CA LEU A 8 -1.53 34.08 7.30
C LEU A 8 -2.63 33.13 6.81
N ALA A 9 -3.81 33.65 6.47
CA ALA A 9 -4.91 32.81 5.97
C ALA A 9 -4.59 32.14 4.62
N GLY A 10 -3.88 32.82 3.72
CA GLY A 10 -3.45 32.26 2.43
C GLY A 10 -2.38 31.17 2.55
N LEU A 11 -1.46 31.29 3.51
CA LEU A 11 -0.42 30.29 3.76
C LEU A 11 -0.99 29.01 4.39
N VAL A 12 -1.97 29.15 5.29
CA VAL A 12 -2.68 28.02 5.90
C VAL A 12 -3.56 27.30 4.87
N LEU A 13 -4.22 28.02 3.95
CA LEU A 13 -4.99 27.39 2.87
C LEU A 13 -4.12 26.58 1.90
N LEU A 14 -2.91 27.07 1.56
CA LEU A 14 -1.98 26.33 0.69
C LEU A 14 -1.47 25.03 1.36
N ILE A 15 -1.19 25.06 2.66
CA ILE A 15 -0.73 23.88 3.43
C ILE A 15 -1.86 22.86 3.61
N VAL A 16 -3.11 23.30 3.73
CA VAL A 16 -4.28 22.40 3.84
C VAL A 16 -4.63 21.79 2.48
N GLN A 17 -4.54 22.54 1.37
CA GLN A 17 -4.74 21.97 0.04
C GLN A 17 -3.62 21.00 -0.40
N LEU A 18 -2.38 21.21 0.03
CA LEU A 18 -1.28 20.26 -0.25
C LEU A 18 -1.43 18.91 0.46
N LYS A 19 -2.18 18.82 1.56
CA LYS A 19 -2.44 17.53 2.23
C LYS A 19 -3.32 16.58 1.41
N GLU A 20 -4.12 17.11 0.48
CA GLU A 20 -5.00 16.29 -0.36
C GLU A 20 -4.34 15.80 -1.65
N VAL A 21 -3.16 16.33 -2.01
CA VAL A 21 -2.51 16.06 -3.31
C VAL A 21 -1.50 14.90 -3.26
N LEU A 22 -1.10 14.43 -2.07
CA LEU A 22 -0.05 13.41 -1.91
C LEU A 22 -0.42 12.26 -0.95
N SER A 23 -1.71 12.00 -0.75
CA SER A 23 -2.16 10.97 0.19
C SER A 23 -2.30 9.61 -0.49
N HIS A 24 -1.26 8.79 -0.43
CA HIS A 24 -1.27 7.43 -0.99
C HIS A 24 -1.62 6.37 0.04
N GLY A 25 -2.25 5.29 -0.42
CA GLY A 25 -2.57 4.11 0.39
C GLY A 25 -1.45 3.69 1.33
N MET A 26 -1.83 3.41 2.58
CA MET A 26 -0.91 3.07 3.65
C MET A 26 -1.44 1.89 4.44
N LEU A 27 -0.59 0.90 4.69
CA LEU A 27 -0.88 -0.19 5.62
C LEU A 27 -1.21 0.39 7.01
N LYS A 28 -2.43 0.13 7.47
CA LYS A 28 -2.97 0.60 8.75
C LYS A 28 -2.89 -0.47 9.83
N TYR A 29 -3.25 -1.70 9.47
CA TYR A 29 -3.18 -2.86 10.36
C TYR A 29 -2.83 -4.13 9.57
N PRO A 30 -1.98 -5.03 10.07
CA PRO A 30 -1.11 -4.89 11.25
C PRO A 30 -0.26 -3.60 11.19
N TYR A 31 0.06 -3.00 12.35
CA TYR A 31 0.70 -1.69 12.43
C TYR A 31 2.00 -1.67 11.64
N SER A 32 2.13 -0.67 10.78
CA SER A 32 3.29 -0.57 9.90
C SER A 32 4.60 -0.45 10.69
N ARG A 33 5.66 -1.03 10.11
CA ARG A 33 7.04 -0.99 10.58
C ARG A 33 7.46 0.47 10.69
N GLY A 34 7.44 1.17 9.56
CA GLY A 34 7.76 2.59 9.50
C GLY A 34 9.16 2.93 9.99
N ASN A 35 9.52 4.18 9.73
CA ASN A 35 10.62 4.89 10.35
C ASN A 35 10.30 6.40 10.26
N LEU A 36 11.23 7.26 10.71
CA LEU A 36 11.06 8.71 10.64
C LEU A 36 11.02 9.26 9.21
N LYS A 37 11.43 8.47 8.21
CA LYS A 37 11.47 8.88 6.81
C LYS A 37 10.15 8.57 6.10
N TRP A 38 9.61 7.37 6.29
CA TRP A 38 8.49 6.84 5.51
C TRP A 38 7.19 6.71 6.31
N PHE A 39 7.26 6.79 7.64
CA PHE A 39 6.11 6.68 8.55
C PHE A 39 5.23 5.44 8.33
N GLY A 40 5.70 4.44 7.57
CA GLY A 40 5.01 3.18 7.30
C GLY A 40 4.50 2.97 5.87
N THR A 41 4.74 3.90 4.94
CA THR A 41 4.47 3.67 3.50
C THR A 41 5.48 4.43 2.63
N CYS A 42 5.83 3.86 1.48
CA CYS A 42 6.87 4.40 0.62
C CYS A 42 6.60 4.05 -0.83
N GLY A 43 6.55 5.07 -1.70
CA GLY A 43 6.22 4.93 -3.13
C GLY A 43 7.46 4.88 -4.02
N ALA A 44 7.42 4.06 -5.07
CA ALA A 44 8.52 3.94 -6.03
C ALA A 44 8.83 5.25 -6.77
N GLY A 45 7.80 6.09 -6.99
CA GLY A 45 7.96 7.44 -7.52
C GLY A 45 8.87 8.33 -6.66
N ALA A 46 8.83 8.15 -5.34
CA ALA A 46 9.68 8.83 -4.36
C ALA A 46 11.07 8.17 -4.20
N GLY A 47 11.43 7.23 -5.07
CA GLY A 47 12.71 6.51 -5.03
C GLY A 47 12.70 5.28 -4.13
N CYS A 48 11.54 4.86 -3.62
CA CYS A 48 11.44 3.61 -2.88
C CYS A 48 11.71 2.40 -3.75
N LYS A 49 12.56 1.48 -3.29
CA LYS A 49 12.86 0.25 -4.04
C LYS A 49 12.31 -1.01 -3.39
N GLY A 50 11.50 -0.86 -2.35
CA GLY A 50 10.98 -1.97 -1.56
C GLY A 50 12.10 -2.82 -0.95
N PRO A 51 11.79 -4.06 -0.53
CA PRO A 51 10.45 -4.67 -0.53
C PRO A 51 9.54 -4.12 0.57
N CYS A 52 10.08 -3.38 1.53
CA CYS A 52 9.34 -2.71 2.60
C CYS A 52 9.46 -1.19 2.44
N ASP A 53 8.65 -0.44 3.17
CA ASP A 53 8.83 1.00 3.34
C ASP A 53 10.15 1.31 4.03
N SER A 54 10.52 0.51 5.03
CA SER A 54 11.71 0.69 5.85
C SER A 54 12.45 -0.63 6.01
N SER A 55 13.78 -0.61 5.94
CA SER A 55 14.61 -1.79 6.24
C SER A 55 14.50 -2.19 7.71
N ILE A 56 14.96 -3.39 8.04
CA ILE A 56 15.14 -3.82 9.44
C ILE A 56 16.05 -2.84 10.20
N ALA A 57 17.15 -2.43 9.56
CA ALA A 57 18.16 -1.58 10.19
C ALA A 57 17.57 -0.23 10.63
N GLU A 58 16.74 0.38 9.78
CA GLU A 58 16.12 1.70 10.04
C GLU A 58 14.98 1.66 11.07
N SER A 59 14.47 0.49 11.43
CA SER A 59 13.23 0.34 12.22
C SER A 59 13.37 -0.52 13.48
N LYS A 60 14.59 -0.98 13.79
CA LYS A 60 14.88 -1.90 14.89
C LYS A 60 14.46 -1.37 16.26
N GLY A 61 14.67 -0.08 16.52
CA GLY A 61 14.40 0.55 17.83
C GLY A 61 12.91 0.61 18.19
N SER A 62 12.03 0.68 17.20
CA SER A 62 10.58 0.77 17.39
C SER A 62 9.87 -0.58 17.41
N LEU A 63 10.57 -1.68 17.10
CA LEU A 63 9.99 -3.03 17.05
C LEU A 63 9.29 -3.45 18.36
N PRO A 64 9.90 -3.33 19.57
CA PRO A 64 9.25 -3.77 20.80
C PRO A 64 7.92 -3.05 21.06
N PHE A 65 7.89 -1.73 20.78
CA PHE A 65 6.69 -0.90 20.93
C PHE A 65 5.60 -1.25 19.92
N ARG A 66 5.95 -1.63 18.68
CA ARG A 66 4.95 -2.09 17.70
C ARG A 66 4.34 -3.42 18.10
N LEU A 67 5.18 -4.38 18.52
CA LEU A 67 4.73 -5.72 18.91
C LEU A 67 3.81 -5.69 20.12
N SER A 68 4.08 -4.82 21.11
CA SER A 68 3.23 -4.69 22.30
C SER A 68 1.81 -4.19 21.98
N LYS A 69 1.60 -3.53 20.82
CA LYS A 69 0.28 -3.03 20.41
C LYS A 69 -0.60 -4.04 19.66
N MET A 70 -0.07 -5.15 19.16
CA MET A 70 -0.83 -6.10 18.33
C MET A 70 -1.07 -7.46 18.97
N GLY A 71 -0.24 -7.85 19.94
CA GLY A 71 -0.22 -9.22 20.44
C GLY A 71 0.21 -10.23 19.37
N PRO A 72 0.39 -11.51 19.74
CA PRO A 72 0.72 -12.55 18.78
C PRO A 72 -0.50 -13.03 17.99
N PHE A 73 -0.31 -13.34 16.71
CA PHE A 73 -1.29 -14.05 15.89
C PHE A 73 -1.11 -15.56 15.97
N LYS A 74 -2.19 -16.31 15.81
CA LYS A 74 -2.16 -17.78 15.81
C LYS A 74 -2.10 -18.30 14.38
N ARG A 75 -1.39 -19.41 14.14
CA ARG A 75 -1.50 -20.16 12.88
C ARG A 75 -2.96 -20.48 12.57
N GLY A 76 -3.34 -20.36 11.29
CA GLY A 76 -4.70 -20.63 10.81
C GLY A 76 -5.76 -19.62 11.24
N SER A 77 -5.42 -18.64 12.08
CA SER A 77 -6.35 -17.56 12.42
C SER A 77 -6.49 -16.58 11.26
N SER A 78 -7.67 -15.97 11.13
CA SER A 78 -7.92 -14.89 10.19
C SER A 78 -7.64 -13.55 10.85
N ILE A 79 -6.85 -12.70 10.21
CA ILE A 79 -6.68 -11.28 10.57
C ILE A 79 -7.28 -10.40 9.47
N GLN A 80 -7.79 -9.23 9.86
CA GLN A 80 -8.24 -8.21 8.92
C GLN A 80 -7.08 -7.28 8.60
N VAL A 81 -6.41 -7.47 7.46
CA VAL A 81 -5.39 -6.52 7.00
C VAL A 81 -6.11 -5.28 6.48
N GLN A 82 -5.71 -4.11 6.93
CA GLN A 82 -6.35 -2.83 6.63
C GLN A 82 -5.35 -1.85 6.03
N TRP A 83 -5.80 -1.04 5.08
CA TRP A 83 -5.06 0.08 4.52
C TRP A 83 -5.98 1.27 4.30
N ASN A 84 -5.43 2.49 4.37
CA ASN A 84 -6.19 3.68 4.03
C ASN A 84 -6.43 3.72 2.52
N ARG A 85 -7.63 4.09 2.08
CA ARG A 85 -7.93 4.28 0.65
C ARG A 85 -7.31 5.56 0.10
N LEU A 86 -7.58 6.66 0.81
CA LEU A 86 -7.17 8.02 0.46
C LEU A 86 -7.73 8.45 -0.91
N ASN A 87 -6.97 9.19 -1.71
CA ASN A 87 -7.46 9.88 -2.92
C ASN A 87 -7.27 9.10 -4.24
N HIS A 88 -6.63 7.94 -4.19
CA HIS A 88 -6.19 7.22 -5.39
C HIS A 88 -6.95 5.89 -5.57
N PRO A 89 -7.59 5.65 -6.72
CA PRO A 89 -8.38 4.44 -6.99
C PRO A 89 -7.57 3.25 -7.51
N GLY A 90 -8.21 2.08 -7.40
CA GLY A 90 -7.88 0.86 -8.12
C GLY A 90 -6.53 0.23 -7.81
N GLY A 91 -6.23 -0.80 -8.60
CA GLY A 91 -5.05 -1.61 -8.47
C GLY A 91 -5.25 -2.83 -7.56
N PHE A 92 -4.13 -3.41 -7.21
CA PHE A 92 -4.04 -4.68 -6.52
C PHE A 92 -3.18 -4.54 -5.27
N VAL A 93 -3.50 -5.33 -4.25
CA VAL A 93 -2.67 -5.49 -3.05
C VAL A 93 -2.09 -6.89 -3.05
N ARG A 94 -0.76 -7.00 -3.00
CA ARG A 94 -0.03 -8.23 -2.67
C ARG A 94 0.19 -8.31 -1.17
N LEU A 95 -0.13 -9.46 -0.59
CA LEU A 95 0.19 -9.82 0.79
C LEU A 95 1.14 -11.00 0.80
N ALA A 96 2.34 -10.81 1.35
CA ALA A 96 3.37 -11.83 1.46
C ALA A 96 3.93 -11.86 2.89
N ILE A 97 4.26 -13.05 3.40
CA ILE A 97 4.76 -13.21 4.77
C ILE A 97 6.11 -13.92 4.74
N VAL A 98 7.12 -13.33 5.36
CA VAL A 98 8.46 -13.92 5.47
C VAL A 98 8.95 -13.92 6.91
N PRO A 99 9.88 -14.80 7.29
CA PRO A 99 10.62 -14.64 8.54
C PRO A 99 11.23 -13.25 8.62
N TYR A 100 11.20 -12.62 9.80
CA TYR A 100 11.66 -11.23 9.98
C TYR A 100 13.06 -10.99 9.41
N LYS A 101 14.01 -11.91 9.61
CA LYS A 101 15.38 -11.80 9.11
C LYS A 101 15.50 -11.78 7.57
N SER A 102 14.43 -12.12 6.85
CA SER A 102 14.39 -12.14 5.39
C SER A 102 13.60 -10.97 4.80
N SER A 103 13.10 -10.05 5.62
CA SER A 103 12.19 -8.97 5.18
C SER A 103 12.83 -7.88 4.33
N ASP A 104 14.15 -7.87 4.19
CA ASP A 104 14.84 -6.93 3.31
C ASP A 104 15.10 -7.55 1.91
N SER A 105 14.58 -8.77 1.66
CA SER A 105 14.76 -9.50 0.39
C SER A 105 13.47 -9.59 -0.42
N TRP A 106 13.49 -9.01 -1.62
CA TRP A 106 12.44 -9.18 -2.64
C TRP A 106 12.13 -10.64 -2.93
N ARG A 107 13.17 -11.42 -3.24
CA ARG A 107 13.06 -12.84 -3.56
C ARG A 107 12.44 -13.65 -2.41
N ALA A 108 12.63 -13.23 -1.16
CA ALA A 108 11.96 -13.88 -0.03
C ALA A 108 10.44 -13.66 -0.11
N PHE A 109 9.98 -12.43 -0.33
CA PHE A 109 8.55 -12.15 -0.46
C PHE A 109 7.92 -12.73 -1.73
N ASP A 110 8.61 -12.68 -2.87
CA ASP A 110 8.10 -13.22 -4.14
C ASP A 110 7.85 -14.72 -4.04
N ARG A 111 8.74 -15.43 -3.34
CA ARG A 111 8.51 -16.85 -3.03
C ARG A 111 7.42 -17.06 -2.00
N ASN A 112 7.15 -16.08 -1.12
CA ASN A 112 6.24 -16.21 0.03
C ASN A 112 4.94 -15.40 -0.05
N VAL A 113 4.42 -15.20 -1.26
CA VAL A 113 3.09 -14.58 -1.45
C VAL A 113 1.99 -15.48 -0.90
N VAL A 114 1.13 -14.90 -0.06
CA VAL A 114 -0.03 -15.59 0.53
C VAL A 114 -1.28 -15.28 -0.28
N GLN A 115 -1.49 -14.01 -0.62
CA GLN A 115 -2.74 -13.56 -1.20
C GLN A 115 -2.56 -12.30 -2.05
N PHE A 116 -3.31 -12.20 -3.14
CA PHE A 116 -3.57 -10.95 -3.84
C PHE A 116 -5.04 -10.52 -3.67
N ASN A 117 -5.30 -9.22 -3.68
CA ASN A 117 -6.63 -8.64 -3.54
C ASN A 117 -6.80 -7.45 -4.47
N CYS A 118 -8.04 -7.05 -4.74
CA CYS A 118 -8.27 -5.70 -5.22
C CYS A 118 -8.01 -4.67 -4.11
N TYR A 119 -7.44 -3.53 -4.48
CA TYR A 119 -7.18 -2.44 -3.53
C TYR A 119 -8.48 -1.91 -2.91
N GLU A 120 -9.53 -1.70 -3.71
CA GLU A 120 -10.83 -1.20 -3.25
C GLU A 120 -11.81 -2.33 -2.89
N SER A 121 -11.36 -3.32 -2.09
CA SER A 121 -12.10 -4.58 -1.83
C SER A 121 -13.43 -4.42 -1.07
N ASN A 122 -13.55 -3.43 -0.20
CA ASN A 122 -14.72 -3.17 0.65
C ASN A 122 -14.85 -1.67 1.02
N CYS A 123 -14.16 -0.83 0.27
CA CYS A 123 -14.06 0.61 0.45
C CYS A 123 -14.27 1.27 -0.92
N GLY A 124 -14.50 2.57 -0.93
CA GLY A 124 -14.65 3.36 -2.15
C GLY A 124 -14.54 4.85 -1.82
N PRO A 125 -14.68 5.71 -2.82
CA PRO A 125 -14.69 7.14 -2.57
C PRO A 125 -15.99 7.55 -1.86
N THR A 126 -15.90 8.61 -1.06
CA THR A 126 -17.05 9.24 -0.41
C THR A 126 -18.00 9.84 -1.46
N VAL A 127 -17.45 10.43 -2.52
CA VAL A 127 -18.22 10.93 -3.67
C VAL A 127 -18.03 10.00 -4.86
N LYS A 128 -19.12 9.36 -5.32
CA LYS A 128 -19.07 8.38 -6.42
C LYS A 128 -18.79 9.02 -7.78
N ASN A 129 -19.37 10.19 -8.05
CA ASN A 129 -19.21 10.91 -9.30
C ASN A 129 -18.46 12.21 -9.01
N ASP A 130 -17.13 12.14 -9.04
CA ASP A 130 -16.31 13.34 -8.87
C ASP A 130 -16.32 14.14 -10.18
N PRO A 131 -16.63 15.45 -10.17
CA PRO A 131 -16.71 16.25 -11.40
C PRO A 131 -15.36 16.45 -12.10
N ILE A 132 -14.25 16.26 -11.39
CA ILE A 132 -12.88 16.44 -11.90
C ILE A 132 -12.26 15.07 -12.19
N LEU A 133 -12.37 14.14 -11.26
CA LEU A 133 -11.67 12.86 -11.31
C LEU A 133 -12.52 11.76 -11.99
N GLY A 134 -13.82 11.95 -12.09
CA GLY A 134 -14.76 11.02 -12.72
C GLY A 134 -15.29 9.93 -11.78
N TYR A 135 -15.88 8.89 -12.37
CA TYR A 135 -16.56 7.84 -11.64
C TYR A 135 -15.60 7.01 -10.77
N LEU A 136 -15.94 6.92 -9.49
CA LEU A 136 -15.23 6.18 -8.44
C LEU A 136 -13.75 6.56 -8.26
N ASN A 137 -13.34 7.76 -8.67
CA ASN A 137 -11.94 8.19 -8.62
C ASN A 137 -11.63 9.22 -7.52
N GLY A 138 -12.64 9.72 -6.81
CA GLY A 138 -12.47 10.72 -5.74
C GLY A 138 -11.82 10.17 -4.47
N SER A 139 -11.74 11.00 -3.44
CA SER A 139 -11.24 10.64 -2.10
C SER A 139 -12.21 9.77 -1.31
N GLY A 140 -11.67 8.94 -0.43
CA GLY A 140 -12.42 8.12 0.52
C GLY A 140 -11.74 8.08 1.88
N ASP A 141 -12.56 8.12 2.93
CA ASP A 141 -12.17 8.20 4.35
C ASP A 141 -12.14 6.83 5.03
N MET A 142 -12.93 5.88 4.55
CA MET A 142 -13.00 4.53 5.11
C MET A 142 -11.76 3.69 4.75
N PRO A 143 -11.18 2.95 5.72
CA PRO A 143 -10.12 2.02 5.43
C PRO A 143 -10.64 0.86 4.58
N CYS A 144 -9.85 0.47 3.60
CA CYS A 144 -10.01 -0.78 2.89
C CYS A 144 -9.48 -1.91 3.75
N SER A 145 -10.03 -3.11 3.59
CA SER A 145 -9.58 -4.28 4.30
C SER A 145 -9.82 -5.59 3.55
N LYS A 146 -9.02 -6.60 3.89
CA LYS A 146 -9.31 -7.99 3.52
C LYS A 146 -8.84 -8.95 4.60
N SER A 147 -9.60 -10.04 4.73
CA SER A 147 -9.22 -11.16 5.55
C SER A 147 -8.01 -11.88 4.95
N LEU A 148 -7.02 -12.13 5.80
CA LEU A 148 -5.83 -12.93 5.54
C LEU A 148 -5.75 -14.03 6.59
N GLU A 149 -5.68 -15.29 6.15
CA GLU A 149 -5.39 -16.41 7.04
C GLU A 149 -3.87 -16.46 7.30
N ILE A 150 -3.46 -16.48 8.57
CA ILE A 150 -2.06 -16.70 8.94
C ILE A 150 -1.66 -18.12 8.51
N PRO A 151 -0.68 -18.30 7.61
CA PRO A 151 -0.40 -19.62 7.05
C PRO A 151 -0.08 -20.66 8.11
N THR A 152 -0.68 -21.84 7.97
CA THR A 152 -0.55 -22.94 8.93
C THR A 152 0.85 -23.58 8.92
N ASN A 153 1.67 -23.31 7.91
CA ASN A 153 3.04 -23.83 7.80
C ASN A 153 4.09 -22.97 8.55
N LEU A 154 3.69 -21.87 9.20
CA LEU A 154 4.63 -21.00 9.93
C LEU A 154 4.91 -21.52 11.34
N ALA A 155 6.17 -21.76 11.67
CA ALA A 155 6.58 -22.00 13.06
C ALA A 155 6.29 -20.79 13.96
N ASP A 156 6.25 -20.98 15.28
CA ASP A 156 6.25 -19.86 16.23
C ASP A 156 7.49 -18.98 16.00
N GLY A 157 7.32 -17.67 15.97
CA GLY A 157 8.44 -16.76 15.69
C GLY A 157 8.03 -15.36 15.25
N LEU A 158 9.04 -14.56 14.91
CA LEU A 158 8.88 -13.19 14.42
C LEU A 158 8.87 -13.18 12.88
N TYR A 159 7.85 -12.56 12.30
CA TYR A 159 7.60 -12.49 10.86
C TYR A 159 7.34 -11.05 10.43
N THR A 160 7.44 -10.84 9.12
CA THR A 160 7.06 -9.58 8.47
C THR A 160 6.01 -9.86 7.40
N LEU A 161 4.89 -9.15 7.49
CA LEU A 161 3.89 -9.04 6.44
C LEU A 161 4.28 -7.88 5.53
N GLN A 162 4.40 -8.14 4.23
CA GLN A 162 4.46 -7.09 3.22
C GLN A 162 3.06 -6.82 2.69
N TRP A 163 2.74 -5.53 2.62
CA TRP A 163 1.67 -4.95 1.84
C TRP A 163 2.30 -4.20 0.67
N ALA A 164 2.01 -4.62 -0.56
CA ALA A 164 2.44 -3.91 -1.75
C ALA A 164 1.24 -3.55 -2.61
N TRP A 165 1.09 -2.28 -2.94
CA TRP A 165 0.03 -1.76 -3.80
C TRP A 165 0.59 -1.35 -5.15
N PHE A 166 -0.04 -1.84 -6.22
CA PHE A 166 0.38 -1.61 -7.59
C PHE A 166 -0.82 -1.52 -8.53
N GLY A 167 -0.62 -0.89 -9.69
CA GLY A 167 -1.69 -0.66 -10.66
C GLY A 167 -2.73 0.37 -10.20
N GLY A 168 -2.40 1.22 -9.23
CA GLY A 168 -3.23 2.36 -8.85
C GLY A 168 -3.12 3.50 -9.88
N GLY A 169 -4.16 4.33 -9.95
CA GLY A 169 -4.31 5.32 -11.02
C GLY A 169 -4.72 6.70 -10.58
N VAL A 170 -4.93 7.57 -11.57
CA VAL A 170 -5.29 8.97 -11.38
C VAL A 170 -4.14 9.72 -10.71
N TYR A 171 -3.00 9.76 -11.37
CA TYR A 171 -1.83 10.47 -10.88
C TYR A 171 -2.01 11.98 -11.04
N ILE A 172 -2.19 12.70 -9.92
CA ILE A 172 -2.27 14.17 -9.87
C ILE A 172 -3.33 14.68 -10.87
N SER A 173 -4.56 14.20 -10.66
CA SER A 173 -5.73 14.50 -11.51
C SER A 173 -5.63 14.06 -12.97
N GLN A 174 -4.55 13.40 -13.39
CA GLN A 174 -4.44 12.80 -14.72
C GLN A 174 -5.12 11.43 -14.71
N VAL A 175 -6.42 11.41 -15.04
CA VAL A 175 -7.29 10.23 -14.97
C VAL A 175 -6.83 9.06 -15.85
N ASP A 176 -5.96 9.32 -16.82
CA ASP A 176 -5.41 8.34 -17.74
C ASP A 176 -4.04 7.77 -17.33
N LYS A 177 -3.47 8.23 -16.20
CA LYS A 177 -2.12 7.85 -15.74
C LYS A 177 -2.12 6.94 -14.52
N SER A 178 -1.11 6.09 -14.44
CA SER A 178 -0.77 5.32 -13.24
C SER A 178 0.40 5.94 -12.47
N PHE A 179 0.49 5.59 -11.19
CA PHE A 179 1.63 5.95 -10.33
C PHE A 179 2.48 4.72 -9.98
N GLY A 180 3.59 4.95 -9.26
CA GLY A 180 4.54 3.91 -8.87
C GLY A 180 3.99 2.94 -7.83
N GLU A 181 4.70 1.85 -7.59
CA GLU A 181 4.30 0.88 -6.57
C GLU A 181 4.51 1.40 -5.16
N TYR A 182 3.63 1.06 -4.23
CA TYR A 182 3.71 1.45 -2.84
C TYR A 182 3.99 0.24 -1.96
N TYR A 183 4.88 0.41 -0.99
CA TYR A 183 5.29 -0.63 -0.07
C TYR A 183 5.02 -0.21 1.36
N GLY A 184 4.58 -1.18 2.17
CA GLY A 184 4.50 -1.08 3.62
C GLY A 184 4.72 -2.46 4.22
N CYS A 185 5.47 -2.53 5.31
CA CYS A 185 5.67 -3.79 6.03
C CYS A 185 5.14 -3.68 7.45
N SER A 186 4.75 -4.81 8.04
CA SER A 186 4.44 -4.89 9.46
C SER A 186 5.11 -6.10 10.07
N ASP A 187 5.76 -5.90 11.22
CA ASP A 187 6.40 -6.97 11.97
C ASP A 187 5.44 -7.50 13.02
N PHE A 188 5.27 -8.82 13.10
CA PHE A 188 4.34 -9.46 14.03
C PHE A 188 4.88 -10.80 14.51
N VAL A 189 4.33 -11.28 15.64
CA VAL A 189 4.68 -12.58 16.22
C VAL A 189 3.62 -13.60 15.84
N VAL A 190 4.03 -14.76 15.37
CA VAL A 190 3.19 -15.97 15.31
C VAL A 190 3.45 -16.78 16.58
N LYS A 191 2.40 -17.11 17.33
CA LYS A 191 2.49 -17.98 18.51
C LYS A 191 1.23 -18.84 18.66
N GLY A 192 1.41 -20.15 18.74
CA GLY A 192 0.32 -21.11 18.91
C GLY A 192 -0.58 -21.28 17.67
N GLY A 193 -1.73 -21.93 17.87
CA GLY A 193 -2.56 -22.49 16.79
C GLY A 193 -2.22 -23.97 16.51
N PRO A 194 -2.80 -24.58 15.46
CA PRO A 194 -2.53 -25.97 15.10
C PRO A 194 -1.03 -26.23 14.87
N PRO A 195 -0.55 -27.47 15.02
CA PRO A 195 0.85 -27.80 14.70
C PRO A 195 1.23 -27.36 13.27
N PRO A 196 2.43 -26.80 13.06
CA PRO A 196 2.86 -26.40 11.73
C PRO A 196 2.85 -27.58 10.75
N VAL A 197 2.25 -27.37 9.58
CA VAL A 197 2.27 -28.34 8.49
C VAL A 197 3.41 -28.06 7.52
N SER A 198 3.98 -29.08 6.88
CA SER A 198 5.04 -28.91 5.87
C SER A 198 4.54 -28.25 4.59
N PHE A 199 3.27 -28.47 4.25
CA PHE A 199 2.65 -27.95 3.04
C PHE A 199 2.24 -26.49 3.21
N ARG A 200 2.69 -25.64 2.28
CA ARG A 200 2.20 -24.27 2.15
C ARG A 200 1.04 -24.21 1.16
N LYS A 201 -0.08 -23.61 1.59
CA LYS A 201 -1.23 -23.34 0.73
C LYS A 201 -0.82 -22.49 -0.49
N PRO A 202 -1.38 -22.76 -1.68
CA PRO A 202 -1.11 -21.96 -2.87
C PRO A 202 -1.57 -20.51 -2.67
N THR A 203 -0.92 -19.58 -3.38
CA THR A 203 -1.34 -18.18 -3.39
C THR A 203 -2.75 -18.06 -3.95
N VAL A 204 -3.61 -17.30 -3.28
CA VAL A 204 -4.98 -17.05 -3.71
C VAL A 204 -5.16 -15.62 -4.21
N PHE A 205 -6.05 -15.43 -5.19
CA PHE A 205 -6.53 -14.10 -5.56
C PHE A 205 -7.97 -13.93 -5.10
N LYS A 206 -8.24 -12.88 -4.31
CA LYS A 206 -9.58 -12.49 -3.89
C LYS A 206 -9.98 -11.22 -4.64
N GLY A 207 -10.64 -11.39 -5.78
CA GLY A 207 -11.16 -10.28 -6.57
C GLY A 207 -12.37 -9.59 -5.92
N GLY A 208 -12.95 -8.65 -6.68
CA GLY A 208 -14.09 -7.85 -6.27
C GLY A 208 -13.63 -6.52 -5.69
N ASP A 209 -13.81 -5.45 -6.46
CA ASP A 209 -13.64 -4.07 -5.99
C ASP A 209 -14.94 -3.28 -6.11
N VAL A 210 -14.92 -2.04 -5.65
CA VAL A 210 -16.08 -1.13 -5.72
C VAL A 210 -16.66 -0.96 -7.15
N MET A 211 -15.85 -1.15 -8.19
CA MET A 211 -16.29 -1.08 -9.59
C MET A 211 -16.91 -2.42 -10.07
N TYR A 212 -16.36 -3.54 -9.61
CA TYR A 212 -16.72 -4.89 -10.02
C TYR A 212 -16.94 -5.83 -8.82
N PRO A 213 -17.90 -5.55 -7.92
CA PRO A 213 -17.97 -6.16 -6.58
C PRO A 213 -18.15 -7.68 -6.58
N ASN A 214 -18.76 -8.22 -7.64
CA ASN A 214 -19.10 -9.64 -7.76
C ASN A 214 -18.23 -10.38 -8.79
N GLN A 215 -17.07 -9.84 -9.15
CA GLN A 215 -16.22 -10.40 -10.21
C GLN A 215 -14.82 -10.70 -9.70
N GLN A 216 -14.20 -11.77 -10.21
CA GLN A 216 -12.80 -12.12 -9.90
C GLN A 216 -11.81 -11.29 -10.73
N VAL A 217 -11.95 -9.96 -10.66
CA VAL A 217 -11.13 -8.94 -11.35
C VAL A 217 -11.13 -7.65 -10.52
N CYS A 218 -10.21 -6.75 -10.85
CA CYS A 218 -10.13 -5.39 -10.31
C CYS A 218 -10.03 -4.37 -11.44
N ARG A 219 -10.45 -3.14 -11.17
CA ARG A 219 -10.07 -1.93 -11.90
C ARG A 219 -8.63 -1.57 -11.55
N TYR A 220 -7.80 -1.29 -12.55
CA TYR A 220 -6.40 -0.90 -12.36
C TYR A 220 -5.92 0.01 -13.48
N TRP A 221 -4.77 0.68 -13.30
CA TRP A 221 -4.12 1.53 -14.31
C TRP A 221 -2.71 1.03 -14.58
N GLY A 222 -2.20 1.27 -15.79
CA GLY A 222 -0.85 0.88 -16.16
C GLY A 222 -0.70 -0.64 -16.20
N SER A 223 0.00 -1.21 -15.20
CA SER A 223 0.32 -2.63 -15.10
C SER A 223 -0.46 -3.35 -13.99
N ASN A 224 -0.72 -4.64 -14.24
CA ASN A 224 -1.23 -5.62 -13.29
C ASN A 224 -0.14 -6.59 -12.80
N ARG A 225 1.14 -6.23 -12.90
CA ARG A 225 2.28 -6.99 -12.39
C ARG A 225 3.12 -6.11 -11.46
N LEU A 226 3.42 -6.63 -10.27
CA LEU A 226 4.35 -5.97 -9.34
C LEU A 226 5.78 -6.04 -9.91
N GLY A 227 6.51 -4.93 -9.86
CA GLY A 227 7.84 -4.74 -10.42
C GLY A 227 7.85 -3.87 -11.68
N ASP A 228 6.75 -3.81 -12.44
CA ASP A 228 6.69 -3.04 -13.70
C ASP A 228 6.77 -1.53 -13.46
N CYS A 229 6.33 -1.06 -12.28
CA CYS A 229 6.28 0.35 -11.89
C CYS A 229 7.22 0.67 -10.72
N ASN A 230 8.38 0.01 -10.65
CA ASN A 230 9.40 0.24 -9.61
C ASN A 230 10.51 1.25 -10.01
N PHE A 231 10.52 1.67 -11.26
CA PHE A 231 11.53 2.56 -11.86
C PHE A 231 12.99 2.09 -11.73
N ALA A 232 13.22 0.78 -11.58
CA ALA A 232 14.53 0.15 -11.47
C ALA A 232 15.50 0.93 -10.55
N GLY A 233 16.76 1.13 -10.96
CA GLY A 233 17.77 1.88 -10.20
C GLY A 233 17.64 3.40 -10.23
N ARG A 234 16.54 3.98 -10.74
CA ARG A 234 16.37 5.43 -10.83
C ARG A 234 15.92 6.02 -9.49
N TYR A 235 16.39 7.23 -9.19
CA TYR A 235 15.97 8.00 -8.01
C TYR A 235 15.53 9.40 -8.46
N PRO A 236 14.48 9.97 -7.86
CA PRO A 236 14.04 11.31 -8.21
C PRO A 236 15.08 12.34 -7.76
N VAL A 237 15.20 13.43 -8.51
CA VAL A 237 15.94 14.62 -8.10
C VAL A 237 14.94 15.58 -7.46
N VAL A 238 15.18 16.01 -6.23
CA VAL A 238 14.31 17.00 -5.58
C VAL A 238 14.48 18.35 -6.27
N VAL A 239 13.39 18.85 -6.85
CA VAL A 239 13.32 20.17 -7.46
C VAL A 239 12.56 21.11 -6.49
N PRO A 240 13.26 22.06 -5.83
CA PRO A 240 12.64 22.96 -4.87
C PRO A 240 11.40 23.67 -5.44
N GLY A 241 10.30 23.62 -4.70
CA GLY A 241 9.03 24.24 -5.10
C GLY A 241 8.25 23.51 -6.21
N ASN A 242 8.77 22.40 -6.76
CA ASN A 242 8.11 21.63 -7.80
C ASN A 242 8.01 20.14 -7.42
N PRO A 243 6.96 19.74 -6.67
CA PRO A 243 6.75 18.34 -6.29
C PRO A 243 6.54 17.42 -7.50
N TYR A 244 5.99 17.95 -8.60
CA TYR A 244 5.74 17.20 -9.84
C TYR A 244 7.03 16.83 -10.58
N ALA A 245 8.06 17.66 -10.49
CA ALA A 245 9.38 17.36 -11.02
C ALA A 245 10.25 16.55 -10.04
N SER A 246 9.78 16.35 -8.80
CA SER A 246 10.51 15.69 -7.71
C SER A 246 10.15 14.19 -7.56
N THR A 247 9.60 13.58 -8.60
CA THR A 247 9.12 12.20 -8.64
C THR A 247 9.49 11.54 -9.97
N LEU A 248 9.53 10.21 -9.99
CA LEU A 248 9.71 9.42 -11.20
C LEU A 248 8.39 9.16 -11.95
N GLU A 249 7.27 9.57 -11.37
CA GLU A 249 5.92 9.37 -11.88
C GLU A 249 5.53 10.38 -12.98
N PRO A 250 4.52 10.08 -13.82
CA PRO A 250 3.69 8.88 -13.83
C PRO A 250 4.45 7.63 -14.29
N CYS A 251 3.96 6.44 -13.91
CA CYS A 251 4.56 5.19 -14.39
C CYS A 251 4.14 4.87 -15.83
N MET A 252 2.83 4.84 -16.10
CA MET A 252 2.27 4.49 -17.41
C MET A 252 1.07 5.37 -17.76
N SER A 253 0.70 5.38 -19.03
CA SER A 253 -0.52 6.00 -19.57
C SER A 253 -1.49 4.94 -20.10
N GLY A 254 -2.75 5.31 -20.34
CA GLY A 254 -3.74 4.47 -21.03
C GLY A 254 -5.02 4.19 -20.24
N GLY A 255 -5.25 4.90 -19.12
CA GLY A 255 -6.50 4.86 -18.38
C GLY A 255 -6.78 3.55 -17.64
N ALA A 256 -8.01 3.47 -17.14
CA ALA A 256 -8.49 2.36 -16.35
C ALA A 256 -8.67 1.10 -17.22
N LYS A 257 -8.18 -0.02 -16.69
CA LYS A 257 -8.28 -1.37 -17.23
C LYS A 257 -9.01 -2.25 -16.24
N LYS A 258 -9.41 -3.44 -16.69
CA LYS A 258 -10.07 -4.48 -15.89
C LYS A 258 -9.30 -5.78 -16.02
N GLY A 259 -8.95 -6.42 -14.91
CA GLY A 259 -8.18 -7.66 -14.97
C GLY A 259 -7.81 -8.26 -13.64
N ARG A 260 -6.93 -9.26 -13.70
CA ARG A 260 -6.36 -9.99 -12.55
C ARG A 260 -4.87 -9.64 -12.41
N PRO A 261 -4.29 -9.74 -11.20
CA PRO A 261 -2.85 -9.58 -11.05
C PRO A 261 -2.12 -10.73 -11.73
N LEU A 262 -0.97 -10.44 -12.35
CA LEU A 262 -0.04 -11.45 -12.83
C LEU A 262 0.83 -11.92 -11.66
N PHE A 263 0.95 -13.24 -11.53
CA PHE A 263 1.81 -13.91 -10.55
C PHE A 263 3.27 -13.86 -10.97
#